data_AF-A0A0F9W487-F1
#
_entry.id   AF-A0A0F9W487-F1
#
_cell.length_a   1.000
_cell.length_b   1.000
_cell.length_c   1.000
_cell.angle_alpha   90.00
_cell.angle_beta   90.00
_cell.angle_gamma   90.00
#
_symmetry.space_group_name_H-M   'P 1'
#
loop_
_entity.id
_entity.type
_entity.pdbx_description
1 polymer ?
#
loop_
_entity_poly.entity_id
_entity_poly.type
_entity_poly.pdbx_seq_one_letter_code
_entity_poly.pdbx_strand_id
1 'polypeptide(L)' 'MGDRETAIIWLKSSKRLFKGVSPIEYAYTESGLNEVVDFLGRIDHGVFS' A
#
# COMPACT_ATOMS: atom_id res chain seq x y z
N MET A 1 11.99 0.82 13.29
CA MET A 1 12.85 1.20 12.15
C MET A 1 12.20 0.61 10.93
N GLY A 2 11.59 1.45 10.09
CA GLY A 2 10.87 1.01 8.90
C GLY A 2 11.84 0.33 7.95
N ASP A 3 11.62 -0.96 7.75
CA ASP A 3 12.46 -1.78 6.90
C ASP A 3 12.17 -1.39 5.43
N ARG A 4 13.00 -0.47 4.90
CA ARG A 4 12.79 0.15 3.59
C ARG A 4 12.66 -0.88 2.48
N GLU A 5 13.40 -1.99 2.57
CA GLU A 5 13.27 -3.11 1.65
C GLU A 5 11.90 -3.77 1.75
N THR A 6 11.42 -4.04 2.96
CA THR A 6 10.07 -4.57 3.18
C THR A 6 8.99 -3.64 2.62
N ALA A 7 9.12 -2.32 2.79
CA ALA A 7 8.19 -1.34 2.23
C ALA A 7 8.21 -1.34 0.69
N ILE A 8 9.40 -1.42 0.07
CA ILE A 8 9.55 -1.49 -1.38
C ILE A 8 8.94 -2.80 -1.93
N ILE A 9 9.18 -3.93 -1.26
CA ILE A 9 8.59 -5.22 -1.62
C ILE A 9 7.06 -5.15 -1.52
N TRP A 10 6.53 -4.56 -0.46
CA TRP A 10 5.10 -4.39 -0.27
C TRP A 10 4.47 -3.54 -1.39
N LEU A 11 5.09 -2.41 -1.74
CA LEU A 11 4.62 -1.49 -2.80
C LEU A 11 4.61 -2.12 -4.19
N LYS A 12 5.53 -3.05 -4.46
CA LYS A 12 5.64 -3.77 -5.75
C LYS A 12 4.82 -5.06 -5.81
N SER A 13 4.36 -5.57 -4.68
CA SER A 13 3.59 -6.81 -4.63
C SER A 13 2.18 -6.59 -5.17
N SER A 14 1.73 -7.42 -6.10
CA SER A 14 0.33 -7.44 -6.51
C SER A 14 -0.55 -7.82 -5.31
N LYS A 15 -1.59 -7.01 -5.06
CA LYS A 15 -2.53 -7.25 -3.95
C LYS A 15 -3.95 -7.22 -4.46
N ARG A 16 -4.74 -8.21 -4.03
CA ARG A 16 -6.17 -8.30 -4.34
C ARG A 16 -6.94 -7.04 -3.91
N LEU A 17 -6.50 -6.41 -2.83
CA LEU A 17 -7.08 -5.17 -2.31
C LEU A 17 -7.05 -4.03 -3.34
N PHE A 18 -6.00 -3.96 -4.15
CA PHE A 18 -5.84 -2.94 -5.20
C PHE A 18 -6.24 -3.48 -6.57
N LYS A 19 -7.35 -4.22 -6.64
CA LYS A 19 -7.88 -4.82 -7.90
C LYS A 19 -6.88 -5.73 -8.63
N GLY A 20 -5.91 -6.30 -7.91
CA GLY A 20 -4.89 -7.17 -8.49
C GLY A 20 -3.69 -6.43 -9.11
N VAL A 21 -3.63 -5.10 -9.05
CA VAL A 21 -2.42 -4.34 -9.39
C VAL A 21 -1.53 -4.12 -8.16
N SER A 22 -0.30 -3.69 -8.39
CA SER A 22 0.59 -3.32 -7.29
C SER A 22 0.14 -1.98 -6.65
N PRO A 23 0.36 -1.78 -5.34
CA PRO A 23 0.04 -0.52 -4.67
C PRO A 23 0.67 0.70 -5.36
N ILE A 24 1.90 0.58 -5.87
CA ILE A 24 2.58 1.66 -6.59
C ILE A 24 1.86 2.00 -7.91
N GLU A 25 1.33 1.00 -8.62
CA GLU A 25 0.55 1.22 -9.84
C GLU A 25 -0.82 1.83 -9.55
N TYR A 26 -1.45 1.39 -8.45
CA TYR A 26 -2.73 1.94 -8.02
C TYR A 26 -2.60 3.42 -7.63
N ALA A 27 -1.46 3.80 -7.04
CA ALA A 27 -1.15 5.15 -6.62
C ALA A 27 -0.88 6.15 -7.77
N TYR A 28 -0.89 5.74 -9.05
CA TYR A 28 -0.76 6.67 -10.18
C TYR A 28 -1.96 7.61 -10.34
N THR A 29 -3.09 7.32 -9.68
CA THR A 29 -4.25 8.20 -9.63
C THR A 29 -4.35 8.86 -8.26
N GLU A 30 -4.86 10.09 -8.18
CA GLU A 30 -5.03 10.77 -6.89
C GLU A 30 -5.92 9.99 -5.91
N SER A 31 -7.01 9.38 -6.40
CA SER A 31 -7.85 8.50 -5.57
C SER A 31 -7.09 7.27 -5.09
N GLY A 32 -6.33 6.62 -5.97
CA GLY A 32 -5.58 5.42 -5.59
C GLY A 32 -4.42 5.71 -4.64
N LEU A 33 -3.79 6.87 -4.76
CA LEU A 33 -2.75 7.31 -3.83
C LEU A 33 -3.32 7.47 -2.41
N ASN A 34 -4.50 8.12 -2.29
CA ASN A 34 -5.17 8.29 -1.01
C ASN A 34 -5.50 6.94 -0.36
N GLU A 35 -6.02 5.97 -1.12
CA GLU A 35 -6.30 4.63 -0.59
C GLU A 35 -5.03 3.88 -0.15
N VAL A 36 -3.94 3.98 -0.92
CA VAL A 36 -2.67 3.33 -0.57
C VAL A 36 -2.07 3.94 0.69
N VAL A 37 -2.11 5.27 0.84
CA VAL A 37 -1.62 6.00 2.02
C VAL A 37 -2.48 5.69 3.25
N ASP A 38 -3.80 5.70 3.12
CA ASP A 38 -4.72 5.32 4.19
C ASP A 38 -4.44 3.88 4.67
N PHE A 39 -4.24 2.96 3.74
CA PHE A 39 -3.95 1.58 4.07
C PHE A 39 -2.57 1.40 4.75
N LEU A 40 -1.55 2.12 4.28
CA LEU A 40 -0.24 2.16 4.95
C LEU A 40 -0.35 2.73 6.36
N GLY A 41 -1.16 3.77 6.56
CA GLY A 41 -1.47 4.32 7.88
C GLY A 41 -2.12 3.27 8.80
N ARG A 42 -3.09 2.51 8.29
CA ARG A 42 -3.73 1.42 9.06
C ARG A 42 -2.76 0.31 9.46
N ILE A 43 -1.82 -0.04 8.58
CA ILE A 43 -0.76 -1.01 8.90
C ILE A 43 0.16 -0.49 10.01
N ASP A 44 0.60 0.77 9.94
CA ASP A 44 1.49 1.38 10.93
C ASP A 44 0.84 1.46 12.31
N HIS A 45 -0.47 1.74 12.34
CA HIS A 45 -1.28 1.77 13.56
C HIS A 45 -1.74 0.38 14.04
N GLY A 46 -1.42 -0.71 13.30
CA GLY A 46 -1.76 -2.08 13.67
C GLY A 46 -3.26 -2.43 13.61
N VAL A 47 -4.06 -1.63 12.90
CA VAL A 47 -5.51 -1.83 12.79
C VAL A 47 -5.82 -2.65 11.54
N PHE A 48 -6.07 -3.95 11.74
CA PHE A 48 -6.67 -4.81 10.73
C PHE A 48 -8.17 -4.86 10.98
N SER A 49 -8.97 -4.23 10.13
CA SER A 49 -10.43 -4.43 10.06
C SER A 49 -10.78 -5.23 8.81
#